data_AF-A0A6C0KJ11-F1
#
_entry.id   AF-A0A6C0KJ11-F1
#
_cell.length_a   1.000
_cell.length_b   1.000
_cell.length_c   1.000
_cell.angle_alpha   90.00
_cell.angle_beta   90.00
_cell.angle_gamma   90.00
#
_symmetry.space_group_name_H-M   'P 1'
#
loop_
_entity.id
_entity.type
_entity.pdbx_description
1 polymer ?
#
loop_
_entity_poly.entity_id
_entity_poly.type
_entity_poly.pdbx_seq_one_letter_code
_entity_poly.pdbx_strand_id
1 'polypeptide(L)'
;MDVSEINDIRMPGEFKGISFSKFKKTDVKKQLSENMLKGKIEPACYWCAELLCAGHFIDVWECILHYIGKHIHLGNPKIVIYLQMRYDIFKTMMENGHYINELQVRNNLQFRKLFAEMITIITLSNKKNSFEPIKINREEEFDMTQMTERLKAPSIKYAEAIFKKDDPKELFIAVNEFAYHISPERKHMLFACYWIEWMVEFDAICKKRKEPCYCERRPFVKVENKYSRDIIWILWDTLLLYNSQLNNPFIDKIMNGLFQLFSIKYTTASCRKRRYLLYFAVELLTEPVPTNIELTNNQTVVKTVIDKINNIYKQIKKNEESPGTDYLFANLDRQNTFEQSMKKMEMMNNMDFMNR
;
A
#
# COMPACT_ATOMS: atom_id res chain seq x y z
N MET A 1 -30.46 17.40 -5.74
CA MET A 1 -29.52 16.40 -5.19
C MET A 1 -28.74 15.80 -6.34
N ASP A 2 -27.41 15.74 -6.24
CA ASP A 2 -26.61 15.02 -7.23
C ASP A 2 -26.99 13.53 -7.17
N VAL A 3 -27.44 12.98 -8.29
CA VAL A 3 -27.87 11.57 -8.42
C VAL A 3 -26.76 10.56 -8.07
N SER A 4 -25.50 11.00 -7.97
CA SER A 4 -24.36 10.18 -7.58
C SER A 4 -23.87 10.40 -6.14
N GLU A 5 -24.55 11.26 -5.37
CA GLU A 5 -24.23 11.55 -3.98
C GLU A 5 -24.71 10.41 -3.08
N ILE A 6 -23.82 9.84 -2.26
CA ILE A 6 -24.13 8.70 -1.39
C ILE A 6 -24.57 9.19 -0.01
N ASN A 7 -25.83 8.94 0.32
CA ASN A 7 -26.49 9.39 1.55
C ASN A 7 -26.88 8.18 2.40
N ASP A 8 -25.87 7.44 2.82
CA ASP A 8 -26.03 6.18 3.57
C ASP A 8 -25.87 6.39 5.07
N ILE A 9 -26.79 5.81 5.85
CA ILE A 9 -26.84 5.94 7.32
C ILE A 9 -25.81 5.10 8.08
N ARG A 10 -25.20 4.10 7.43
CA ARG A 10 -24.32 3.14 8.10
C ARG A 10 -23.02 3.81 8.52
N MET A 11 -22.58 3.47 9.73
CA MET A 11 -21.37 3.99 10.37
C MET A 11 -20.13 3.15 10.00
N PRO A 12 -18.90 3.67 10.19
CA PRO A 12 -17.67 2.97 9.78
C PRO A 12 -17.54 1.53 10.31
N GLY A 13 -18.02 1.26 11.52
CA GLY A 13 -18.00 -0.08 12.13
C GLY A 13 -18.81 -1.13 11.36
N GLU A 14 -19.88 -0.71 10.67
CA GLU A 14 -20.78 -1.60 9.94
C GLU A 14 -20.17 -2.09 8.62
N PHE A 15 -19.20 -1.36 8.06
CA PHE A 15 -18.46 -1.78 6.88
C PHE A 15 -17.28 -2.71 7.19
N LYS A 16 -17.11 -3.15 8.44
CA LYS A 16 -16.01 -4.05 8.81
C LYS A 16 -16.12 -5.39 8.09
N GLY A 17 -15.23 -5.60 7.12
CA GLY A 17 -15.12 -6.87 6.38
C GLY A 17 -16.03 -6.97 5.15
N ILE A 18 -16.83 -5.94 4.85
CA ILE A 18 -17.73 -5.88 3.70
C ILE A 18 -17.54 -4.60 2.89
N SER A 19 -17.95 -4.58 1.62
CA SER A 19 -18.03 -3.37 0.80
C SER A 19 -19.36 -2.64 0.99
N PHE A 20 -19.54 -1.55 0.26
CA PHE A 20 -20.76 -0.73 0.35
C PHE A 20 -22.01 -1.56 0.07
N SER A 21 -21.97 -2.38 -0.99
CA SER A 21 -23.07 -3.27 -1.38
C SER A 21 -23.05 -4.63 -0.65
N LYS A 22 -22.44 -4.71 0.54
CA LYS A 22 -22.39 -5.89 1.42
C LYS A 22 -21.63 -7.12 0.88
N PHE A 23 -20.86 -6.97 -0.20
CA PHE A 23 -19.97 -8.04 -0.65
C PHE A 23 -18.82 -8.24 0.34
N LYS A 24 -18.34 -9.47 0.48
CA LYS A 24 -17.17 -9.77 1.33
C LYS A 24 -15.95 -9.02 0.79
N LYS A 25 -15.24 -8.31 1.68
CA LYS A 25 -14.10 -7.45 1.29
C LYS A 25 -12.99 -8.22 0.55
N THR A 26 -12.74 -9.47 0.93
CA THR A 26 -11.73 -10.31 0.24
C THR A 26 -12.09 -10.56 -1.23
N ASP A 27 -13.39 -10.70 -1.51
CA ASP A 27 -13.88 -11.06 -2.83
C ASP A 27 -13.89 -9.84 -3.74
N VAL A 28 -14.23 -8.68 -3.19
CA VAL A 28 -14.12 -7.38 -3.87
C VAL A 28 -12.67 -7.09 -4.27
N LYS A 29 -11.70 -7.31 -3.37
CA LYS A 29 -10.27 -7.17 -3.68
C LYS A 29 -9.82 -8.11 -4.80
N LYS A 30 -10.29 -9.37 -4.76
CA LYS A 30 -10.02 -10.36 -5.81
C LYS A 30 -10.60 -9.90 -7.14
N GLN A 31 -11.85 -9.46 -7.16
CA GLN A 31 -12.51 -8.96 -8.37
C GLN A 31 -11.85 -7.71 -8.93
N LEU A 32 -11.39 -6.79 -8.08
CA LEU A 32 -10.61 -5.62 -8.50
C LEU A 32 -9.34 -6.07 -9.26
N SER A 33 -8.53 -6.93 -8.65
CA SER A 33 -7.30 -7.44 -9.26
C SER A 33 -7.55 -8.24 -10.54
N GLU A 34 -8.57 -9.10 -10.57
CA GLU A 34 -8.93 -9.90 -11.74
C GLU A 34 -9.38 -9.02 -12.92
N ASN A 35 -10.17 -7.98 -12.67
CA ASN A 35 -10.63 -7.09 -13.72
C ASN A 35 -9.50 -6.17 -14.24
N MET A 36 -8.58 -5.73 -13.38
CA MET A 36 -7.35 -5.07 -13.83
C MET A 36 -6.49 -6.00 -14.70
N LEU A 37 -6.34 -7.28 -14.31
CA LEU A 37 -5.61 -8.29 -15.08
C LEU A 37 -6.25 -8.55 -16.45
N LYS A 38 -7.58 -8.61 -16.51
CA LYS A 38 -8.36 -8.79 -17.75
C LYS A 38 -8.44 -7.52 -18.61
N GLY A 39 -7.87 -6.39 -18.19
CA GLY A 39 -7.95 -5.11 -18.91
C GLY A 39 -9.33 -4.45 -18.86
N LYS A 40 -10.22 -4.87 -17.95
CA LYS A 40 -11.61 -4.40 -17.86
C LYS A 40 -11.72 -3.17 -16.96
N ILE A 41 -11.60 -1.98 -17.56
CA ILE A 41 -11.54 -0.70 -16.84
C ILE A 41 -12.80 -0.42 -16.02
N GLU A 42 -13.99 -0.51 -16.61
CA GLU A 42 -15.25 -0.17 -15.93
C GLU A 42 -15.51 -1.10 -14.72
N PRO A 43 -15.44 -2.44 -14.87
CA PRO A 43 -15.53 -3.34 -13.72
C PRO A 43 -14.44 -3.10 -12.66
N ALA A 44 -13.20 -2.80 -13.06
CA ALA A 44 -12.15 -2.47 -12.09
C ALA A 44 -12.47 -1.18 -11.31
N CYS A 45 -12.96 -0.14 -11.99
CA CYS A 45 -13.40 1.09 -11.34
C CYS A 45 -14.62 0.85 -10.44
N TYR A 46 -15.53 -0.05 -10.80
CA TYR A 46 -16.67 -0.45 -9.96
C TYR A 46 -16.21 -1.06 -8.64
N TRP A 47 -15.34 -2.08 -8.68
CA TRP A 47 -14.85 -2.74 -7.47
C TRP A 47 -13.95 -1.84 -6.62
N CYS A 48 -13.23 -0.91 -7.25
CA CYS A 48 -12.53 0.15 -6.53
C CYS A 48 -13.54 1.06 -5.80
N ALA A 49 -14.55 1.57 -6.49
CA ALA A 49 -15.56 2.45 -5.91
C ALA A 49 -16.36 1.77 -4.79
N GLU A 50 -16.65 0.47 -4.87
CA GLU A 50 -17.26 -0.33 -3.80
C GLU A 50 -16.48 -0.24 -2.47
N LEU A 51 -15.15 -0.28 -2.54
CA LEU A 51 -14.28 -0.13 -1.36
C LEU A 51 -14.24 1.32 -0.88
N LEU A 52 -14.14 2.29 -1.79
CA LEU A 52 -14.10 3.72 -1.43
C LEU A 52 -15.40 4.18 -0.76
N CYS A 53 -16.56 3.73 -1.24
CA CYS A 53 -17.87 4.07 -0.68
C CYS A 53 -18.06 3.53 0.75
N ALA A 54 -17.37 2.44 1.08
CA ALA A 54 -17.32 1.83 2.41
C ALA A 54 -16.13 2.29 3.27
N GLY A 55 -15.36 3.29 2.83
CA GLY A 55 -14.24 3.87 3.60
C GLY A 55 -12.96 3.04 3.58
N HIS A 56 -12.85 2.00 2.75
CA HIS A 56 -11.71 1.07 2.72
C HIS A 56 -10.55 1.59 1.84
N PHE A 57 -10.13 2.84 2.00
CA PHE A 57 -9.08 3.46 1.16
C PHE A 57 -7.73 2.74 1.25
N ILE A 58 -7.33 2.33 2.46
CA ILE A 58 -6.08 1.59 2.66
C ILE A 58 -6.12 0.23 1.95
N ASP A 59 -7.27 -0.43 1.94
CA ASP A 59 -7.43 -1.70 1.22
C ASP A 59 -7.29 -1.53 -0.29
N VAL A 60 -7.74 -0.42 -0.87
CA VAL A 60 -7.52 -0.08 -2.29
C VAL A 60 -6.03 0.13 -2.57
N TRP A 61 -5.34 0.89 -1.72
CA TRP A 61 -3.88 1.07 -1.85
C TRP A 61 -3.14 -0.26 -1.76
N GLU A 62 -3.48 -1.17 -0.84
CA GLU A 62 -2.87 -2.51 -0.80
C GLU A 62 -3.10 -3.29 -2.08
N CYS A 63 -4.30 -3.22 -2.68
CA CYS A 63 -4.57 -3.84 -3.97
C CYS A 63 -3.70 -3.27 -5.08
N ILE A 64 -3.56 -1.94 -5.14
CA ILE A 64 -2.70 -1.25 -6.11
C ILE A 64 -1.24 -1.69 -5.95
N LEU A 65 -0.68 -1.57 -4.74
CA LEU A 65 0.71 -1.91 -4.45
C LEU A 65 1.03 -3.37 -4.76
N HIS A 66 0.12 -4.27 -4.40
CA HIS A 66 0.25 -5.69 -4.71
C HIS A 66 0.23 -5.93 -6.23
N TYR A 67 -0.73 -5.32 -6.94
CA TYR A 67 -0.91 -5.53 -8.37
C TYR A 67 0.27 -4.99 -9.19
N ILE A 68 0.74 -3.78 -8.90
CA ILE A 68 1.87 -3.20 -9.63
C ILE A 68 3.15 -4.02 -9.43
N GLY A 69 3.41 -4.47 -8.19
CA GLY A 69 4.59 -5.28 -7.89
C GLY A 69 4.50 -6.65 -8.56
N LYS A 70 3.34 -7.29 -8.51
CA LYS A 70 3.16 -8.66 -9.02
C LYS A 70 3.12 -8.72 -10.54
N HIS A 71 2.35 -7.84 -11.20
CA HIS A 71 1.93 -8.01 -12.59
C HIS A 71 2.48 -6.97 -13.56
N ILE A 72 2.89 -5.79 -13.09
CA ILE A 72 3.37 -4.70 -13.96
C ILE A 72 4.88 -4.64 -13.91
N HIS A 73 5.44 -4.30 -12.74
CA HIS A 73 6.88 -4.16 -12.48
C HIS A 73 7.66 -3.49 -13.63
N LEU A 74 8.72 -4.10 -14.16
CA LEU A 74 9.47 -3.56 -15.31
C LEU A 74 8.67 -3.45 -16.62
N GLY A 75 7.43 -3.95 -16.66
CA GLY A 75 6.47 -3.67 -17.73
C GLY A 75 6.10 -2.20 -17.84
N ASN A 76 6.10 -1.44 -16.73
CA ASN A 76 5.94 0.01 -16.75
C ASN A 76 6.61 0.65 -15.52
N PRO A 77 7.94 0.87 -15.51
CA PRO A 77 8.65 1.33 -14.32
C PRO A 77 8.21 2.71 -13.82
N LYS A 78 7.78 3.59 -14.75
CA LYS A 78 7.31 4.95 -14.44
C LYS A 78 6.04 4.97 -13.59
N ILE A 79 5.31 3.84 -13.50
CA ILE A 79 4.11 3.73 -12.68
C ILE A 79 4.40 3.97 -11.19
N VAL A 80 5.60 3.62 -10.73
CA VAL A 80 6.01 3.82 -9.33
C VAL A 80 6.06 5.31 -9.00
N ILE A 81 6.75 6.09 -9.84
CA ILE A 81 6.89 7.54 -9.67
C ILE A 81 5.52 8.20 -9.70
N TYR A 82 4.69 7.79 -10.67
CA TYR A 82 3.32 8.28 -10.79
C TYR A 82 2.49 8.00 -9.52
N LEU A 83 2.51 6.76 -9.01
CA LEU A 83 1.72 6.38 -7.84
C LEU A 83 2.22 7.03 -6.55
N GLN A 84 3.53 7.25 -6.41
CA GLN A 84 4.10 8.05 -5.32
C GLN A 84 3.51 9.46 -5.35
N MET A 85 3.54 10.14 -6.49
CA MET A 85 2.95 11.48 -6.64
C MET A 85 1.44 11.48 -6.36
N ARG A 86 0.70 10.46 -6.81
CA ARG A 86 -0.74 10.34 -6.51
C ARG A 86 -1.01 10.05 -5.04
N TYR A 87 -0.14 9.31 -4.36
CA TYR A 87 -0.23 9.09 -2.92
C TYR A 87 0.01 10.38 -2.14
N ASP A 88 0.98 11.21 -2.53
CA ASP A 88 1.25 12.49 -1.88
C ASP A 88 0.06 13.46 -2.02
N ILE A 89 -0.57 13.50 -3.21
CA ILE A 89 -1.82 14.22 -3.44
C ILE A 89 -2.93 13.69 -2.53
N PHE A 90 -3.14 12.37 -2.52
CA PHE A 90 -4.13 11.72 -1.65
C PHE A 90 -3.92 12.09 -0.18
N LYS A 91 -2.68 11.99 0.30
CA LYS A 91 -2.32 12.30 1.69
C LYS A 91 -2.61 13.76 2.03
N THR A 92 -2.18 14.69 1.18
CA THR A 92 -2.42 16.13 1.36
C THR A 92 -3.93 16.45 1.40
N MET A 93 -4.72 15.81 0.52
CA MET A 93 -6.17 15.98 0.51
C MET A 93 -6.84 15.44 1.77
N MET A 94 -6.36 14.31 2.31
CA MET A 94 -6.86 13.74 3.57
C MET A 94 -6.55 14.63 4.76
N GLU A 95 -5.34 15.21 4.82
CA GLU A 95 -4.90 16.10 5.91
C GLU A 95 -5.66 17.44 5.89
N ASN A 96 -5.92 18.00 4.71
CA ASN A 96 -6.62 19.29 4.56
C ASN A 96 -8.15 19.19 4.70
N GLY A 97 -8.74 18.01 4.52
CA GLY A 97 -10.19 17.86 4.39
C GLY A 97 -11.00 17.91 5.69
N HIS A 98 -10.35 18.05 6.85
CA HIS A 98 -10.99 18.06 8.18
C HIS A 98 -12.05 16.96 8.38
N TYR A 99 -11.78 15.76 7.85
CA TYR A 99 -12.70 14.62 7.91
C TYR A 99 -12.67 13.99 9.32
N ILE A 100 -13.84 13.77 9.90
CA ILE A 100 -14.04 13.02 11.15
C ILE A 100 -13.78 11.53 10.92
N ASN A 101 -14.16 11.02 9.74
CA ASN A 101 -13.91 9.64 9.32
C ASN A 101 -13.85 9.51 7.79
N GLU A 102 -13.36 8.36 7.32
CA GLU A 102 -13.13 8.08 5.91
C GLU A 102 -14.41 8.05 5.07
N LEU A 103 -15.58 7.76 5.64
CA LEU A 103 -16.83 7.73 4.87
C LEU A 103 -17.20 9.11 4.31
N GLN A 104 -16.81 10.19 4.99
CA GLN A 104 -17.08 11.56 4.53
C GLN A 104 -16.36 11.90 3.21
N VAL A 105 -15.31 11.14 2.88
CA VAL A 105 -14.51 11.32 1.67
C VAL A 105 -15.23 10.78 0.42
N ARG A 106 -16.19 9.86 0.57
CA ARG A 106 -16.81 9.14 -0.56
C ARG A 106 -17.57 10.01 -1.56
N ASN A 107 -18.02 11.20 -1.14
CA ASN A 107 -18.72 12.17 -2.00
C ASN A 107 -17.78 13.24 -2.59
N ASN A 108 -16.51 13.27 -2.19
CA ASN A 108 -15.56 14.21 -2.75
C ASN A 108 -15.15 13.76 -4.17
N LEU A 109 -15.57 14.54 -5.16
CA LEU A 109 -15.31 14.27 -6.58
C LEU A 109 -13.82 14.15 -6.91
N GLN A 110 -12.94 14.90 -6.24
CA GLN A 110 -11.50 14.82 -6.50
C GLN A 110 -10.93 13.46 -6.11
N PHE A 111 -11.37 12.86 -5.00
CA PHE A 111 -10.97 11.50 -4.64
C PHE A 111 -11.51 10.47 -5.63
N ARG A 112 -12.78 10.59 -6.05
CA ARG A 112 -13.38 9.68 -7.05
C ARG A 112 -12.57 9.70 -8.35
N LYS A 113 -12.21 10.90 -8.83
CA LYS A 113 -11.41 11.10 -10.03
C LYS A 113 -9.98 10.58 -9.89
N LEU A 114 -9.33 10.84 -8.75
CA LEU A 114 -7.98 10.37 -8.44
C LEU A 114 -7.87 8.84 -8.54
N PHE A 115 -8.78 8.11 -7.88
CA PHE A 115 -8.76 6.64 -7.93
C PHE A 115 -9.18 6.09 -9.29
N ALA A 116 -10.16 6.70 -9.96
CA ALA A 116 -10.56 6.30 -11.32
C ALA A 116 -9.40 6.40 -12.31
N GLU A 117 -8.63 7.49 -12.23
CA GLU A 117 -7.43 7.69 -13.04
C GLU A 117 -6.36 6.63 -12.75
N MET A 118 -6.00 6.43 -11.47
CA MET A 118 -5.02 5.43 -11.08
C MET A 118 -5.40 4.02 -11.55
N ILE A 119 -6.64 3.59 -11.28
CA ILE A 119 -7.12 2.26 -11.68
C ILE A 119 -7.12 2.12 -13.20
N THR A 120 -7.49 3.15 -13.95
CA THR A 120 -7.46 3.11 -15.42
C THR A 120 -6.04 2.96 -15.96
N ILE A 121 -5.09 3.76 -15.47
CA ILE A 121 -3.68 3.70 -15.89
C ILE A 121 -3.05 2.34 -15.53
N ILE A 122 -3.32 1.83 -14.33
CA ILE A 122 -2.84 0.50 -13.90
C ILE A 122 -3.43 -0.60 -14.78
N THR A 123 -4.73 -0.53 -15.07
CA THR A 123 -5.42 -1.55 -15.88
C THR A 123 -4.84 -1.63 -17.29
N LEU A 124 -4.56 -0.46 -17.90
CA LEU A 124 -4.02 -0.33 -19.25
C LEU A 124 -2.49 -0.47 -19.35
N SER A 125 -1.79 -0.52 -18.22
CA SER A 125 -0.33 -0.67 -18.22
C SER A 125 0.11 -2.03 -18.74
N ASN A 126 1.22 -2.01 -19.47
CA ASN A 126 1.91 -3.21 -19.93
C ASN A 126 2.21 -4.13 -18.76
N LYS A 127 1.91 -5.41 -18.93
CA LYS A 127 2.09 -6.44 -17.92
C LYS A 127 3.29 -7.28 -18.27
N LYS A 128 3.88 -7.88 -17.26
CA LYS A 128 4.95 -8.86 -17.38
C LYS A 128 4.52 -10.17 -16.74
N ASN A 129 5.37 -11.18 -16.86
CA ASN A 129 5.17 -12.44 -16.16
C ASN A 129 5.05 -12.17 -14.67
N SER A 130 4.03 -12.77 -14.07
CA SER A 130 3.69 -12.50 -12.68
C SER A 130 4.75 -13.08 -11.77
N PHE A 131 5.18 -12.32 -10.77
CA PHE A 131 5.99 -12.89 -9.72
C PHE A 131 5.19 -13.89 -8.89
N GLU A 132 5.81 -15.03 -8.61
CA GLU A 132 5.31 -16.00 -7.66
C GLU A 132 6.19 -16.00 -6.41
N PRO A 133 5.59 -16.16 -5.22
CA PRO A 133 6.36 -16.15 -3.98
C PRO A 133 7.25 -17.39 -3.94
N ILE A 134 8.53 -17.20 -3.64
CA ILE A 134 9.45 -18.31 -3.41
C ILE A 134 9.07 -18.97 -2.07
N LYS A 135 8.86 -20.28 -2.08
CA LYS A 135 8.52 -21.04 -0.88
C LYS A 135 9.81 -21.47 -0.20
N ILE A 136 9.93 -21.15 1.09
CA ILE A 136 11.03 -21.60 1.96
C ILE A 136 10.57 -22.87 2.67
N ASN A 137 11.30 -23.97 2.48
CA ASN A 137 11.07 -25.17 3.27
C ASN A 137 11.66 -24.97 4.68
N ARG A 138 10.80 -24.77 5.68
CA ARG A 138 11.23 -24.44 7.04
C ARG A 138 11.97 -25.56 7.77
N GLU A 139 11.86 -26.81 7.31
CA GLU A 139 12.53 -27.95 7.95
C GLU A 139 13.97 -28.08 7.44
N GLU A 140 14.16 -27.95 6.13
CA GLU A 140 15.47 -28.13 5.47
C GLU A 140 16.29 -26.82 5.43
N GLU A 141 15.64 -25.68 5.17
CA GLU A 141 16.35 -24.42 4.86
C GLU A 141 16.72 -23.56 6.07
N PHE A 142 16.47 -24.06 7.28
CA PHE A 142 17.05 -23.49 8.51
C PHE A 142 18.08 -24.43 9.15
N ASP A 143 18.37 -25.57 8.52
CA ASP A 143 19.48 -26.43 8.88
C ASP A 143 20.74 -25.99 8.12
N MET A 144 21.72 -25.46 8.86
CA MET A 144 22.99 -24.98 8.32
C MET A 144 23.74 -26.04 7.50
N THR A 145 23.53 -27.33 7.77
CA THR A 145 24.18 -28.42 7.03
C THR A 145 23.63 -28.55 5.59
N GLN A 146 22.36 -28.19 5.38
CA GLN A 146 21.69 -28.27 4.07
C GLN A 146 21.72 -26.96 3.29
N MET A 147 22.05 -25.85 3.94
CA MET A 147 22.10 -24.52 3.31
C MET A 147 23.37 -24.26 2.50
N THR A 148 24.40 -25.10 2.60
CA THR A 148 25.72 -24.88 1.99
C THR A 148 25.65 -24.67 0.47
N GLU A 149 24.74 -25.37 -0.22
CA GLU A 149 24.54 -25.21 -1.66
C GLU A 149 23.95 -23.85 -2.05
N ARG A 150 23.27 -23.17 -1.12
CA ARG A 150 22.67 -21.84 -1.33
C ARG A 150 23.63 -20.69 -1.03
N LEU A 151 24.72 -20.95 -0.31
CA LEU A 151 25.77 -19.97 -0.03
C LEU A 151 26.67 -19.83 -1.26
N LYS A 152 26.61 -18.68 -1.92
CA LYS A 152 27.32 -18.42 -3.18
C LYS A 152 28.30 -17.25 -3.08
N ALA A 153 28.21 -16.42 -2.04
CA ALA A 153 29.08 -15.27 -1.89
C ALA A 153 30.54 -15.71 -1.64
N PRO A 154 31.52 -15.18 -2.39
CA PRO A 154 32.93 -15.58 -2.22
C PRO A 154 33.57 -15.00 -0.95
N SER A 155 32.93 -14.04 -0.29
CA SER A 155 33.42 -13.41 0.94
C SER A 155 32.27 -12.71 1.68
N ILE A 156 32.55 -12.21 2.88
CA ILE A 156 31.59 -11.51 3.76
C ILE A 156 31.51 -9.98 3.54
N LYS A 157 32.30 -9.47 2.57
CA LYS A 157 32.45 -8.02 2.33
C LYS A 157 31.18 -7.32 1.89
N TYR A 158 30.20 -8.05 1.35
CA TYR A 158 29.01 -7.45 0.73
C TYR A 158 28.03 -6.88 1.77
N ALA A 159 28.04 -7.40 3.00
CA ALA A 159 27.20 -6.89 4.09
C ALA A 159 27.88 -5.84 4.97
N GLU A 160 29.20 -5.67 4.91
CA GLU A 160 29.98 -4.86 5.88
C GLU A 160 29.50 -3.41 5.98
N ALA A 161 29.17 -2.78 4.85
CA ALA A 161 28.69 -1.40 4.82
C ALA A 161 27.21 -1.24 5.23
N ILE A 162 26.45 -2.35 5.27
CA ILE A 162 25.02 -2.37 5.60
C ILE A 162 24.78 -2.71 7.07
N PHE A 163 25.56 -3.67 7.57
CA PHE A 163 25.31 -4.30 8.85
C PHE A 163 25.83 -3.43 9.99
N LYS A 164 24.95 -3.10 10.93
CA LYS A 164 25.26 -2.25 12.06
C LYS A 164 25.51 -3.05 13.32
N LYS A 165 26.09 -2.40 14.33
CA LYS A 165 26.56 -3.05 15.57
C LYS A 165 25.44 -3.79 16.30
N ASP A 166 24.25 -3.22 16.35
CA ASP A 166 23.11 -3.77 17.09
C ASP A 166 22.15 -4.59 16.20
N ASP A 167 22.54 -4.91 14.96
CA ASP A 167 21.76 -5.80 14.11
C ASP A 167 21.90 -7.28 14.56
N PRO A 168 20.86 -8.12 14.37
CA PRO A 168 20.87 -9.53 14.76
C PRO A 168 21.89 -10.33 13.94
N LYS A 169 23.00 -10.74 14.57
CA LYS A 169 24.16 -11.38 13.90
C LYS A 169 23.79 -12.62 13.08
N GLU A 170 22.71 -13.31 13.46
CA GLU A 170 22.15 -14.46 12.76
C GLU A 170 21.74 -14.13 11.32
N LEU A 171 21.40 -12.86 11.03
CA LEU A 171 21.02 -12.40 9.71
C LEU A 171 22.21 -12.05 8.82
N PHE A 172 23.43 -11.96 9.36
CA PHE A 172 24.58 -11.43 8.64
C PHE A 172 24.86 -12.21 7.34
N ILE A 173 24.85 -13.55 7.41
CA ILE A 173 25.10 -14.40 6.24
C ILE A 173 24.01 -14.20 5.18
N ALA A 174 22.74 -14.18 5.58
CA ALA A 174 21.63 -13.96 4.66
C ALA A 174 21.69 -12.58 3.97
N VAL A 175 22.06 -11.54 4.72
CA VAL A 175 22.24 -10.18 4.19
C VAL A 175 23.42 -10.12 3.22
N ASN A 176 24.53 -10.79 3.53
CA ASN A 176 25.71 -10.85 2.67
C ASN A 176 25.41 -11.58 1.35
N GLU A 177 24.72 -12.71 1.42
CA GLU A 177 24.31 -13.44 0.22
C GLU A 177 23.31 -12.64 -0.62
N PHE A 178 22.31 -12.01 0.03
CA PHE A 178 21.40 -11.10 -0.65
C PHE A 178 22.15 -9.98 -1.37
N ALA A 179 23.05 -9.29 -0.67
CA ALA A 179 23.88 -8.21 -1.19
C ALA A 179 24.74 -8.66 -2.37
N TYR A 180 25.35 -9.84 -2.28
CA TYR A 180 26.13 -10.42 -3.39
C TYR A 180 25.27 -10.61 -4.65
N HIS A 181 24.05 -11.13 -4.52
CA HIS A 181 23.14 -11.41 -5.64
C HIS A 181 22.51 -10.18 -6.31
N ILE A 182 22.65 -9.00 -5.70
CA ILE A 182 22.25 -7.71 -6.30
C ILE A 182 23.44 -6.81 -6.63
N SER A 183 24.66 -7.29 -6.38
CA SER A 183 25.90 -6.55 -6.60
C SER A 183 26.29 -6.53 -8.09
N PRO A 184 27.21 -5.63 -8.48
CA PRO A 184 27.79 -5.66 -9.83
C PRO A 184 28.52 -6.97 -10.15
N GLU A 185 29.06 -7.68 -9.14
CA GLU A 185 29.77 -8.96 -9.33
C GLU A 185 28.81 -10.10 -9.70
N ARG A 186 27.56 -10.04 -9.21
CA ARG A 186 26.54 -11.03 -9.54
C ARG A 186 25.14 -10.43 -9.46
N LYS A 187 24.47 -10.39 -10.62
CA LYS A 187 23.08 -9.96 -10.75
C LYS A 187 22.18 -11.17 -10.94
N HIS A 188 21.59 -11.68 -9.86
CA HIS A 188 20.81 -12.91 -9.90
C HIS A 188 19.50 -12.82 -9.11
N MET A 189 18.46 -12.36 -9.81
CA MET A 189 17.10 -12.12 -9.29
C MET A 189 16.56 -13.23 -8.39
N LEU A 190 16.57 -14.48 -8.86
CA LEU A 190 15.95 -15.60 -8.12
C LEU A 190 16.59 -15.83 -6.74
N PHE A 191 17.92 -15.79 -6.64
CA PHE A 191 18.61 -15.99 -5.36
C PHE A 191 18.47 -14.78 -4.45
N ALA A 192 18.45 -13.56 -4.99
CA ALA A 192 18.17 -12.37 -4.20
C ALA A 192 16.75 -12.42 -3.58
N CYS A 193 15.74 -12.76 -4.38
CA CYS A 193 14.38 -12.95 -3.89
C CYS A 193 14.26 -14.11 -2.88
N TYR A 194 15.05 -15.17 -3.05
CA TYR A 194 15.13 -16.27 -2.08
C TYR A 194 15.57 -15.77 -0.70
N TRP A 195 16.64 -14.98 -0.63
CA TRP A 195 17.14 -14.45 0.65
C TRP A 195 16.19 -13.45 1.30
N ILE A 196 15.41 -12.70 0.51
CA ILE A 196 14.29 -11.90 1.04
C ILE A 196 13.27 -12.81 1.75
N GLU A 197 12.81 -13.87 1.09
CA GLU A 197 11.82 -14.79 1.68
C GLU A 197 12.39 -15.53 2.89
N TRP A 198 13.65 -15.96 2.83
CA TRP A 198 14.34 -16.59 3.95
C TRP A 198 14.35 -15.69 5.18
N MET A 199 14.74 -14.41 5.04
CA MET A 199 14.76 -13.46 6.15
C MET A 199 13.35 -13.19 6.72
N VAL A 200 12.34 -13.07 5.85
CA VAL A 200 10.95 -12.86 6.27
C VAL A 200 10.40 -14.07 7.03
N GLU A 201 10.74 -15.29 6.60
CA GLU A 201 10.32 -16.51 7.28
C GLU A 201 11.11 -16.75 8.58
N PHE A 202 12.40 -16.41 8.62
CA PHE A 202 13.22 -16.45 9.82
C PHE A 202 12.62 -15.57 10.93
N ASP A 203 12.31 -14.30 10.62
CA ASP A 203 11.67 -13.38 11.55
C ASP A 203 10.31 -13.90 12.05
N ALA A 204 9.52 -14.53 11.17
CA ALA A 204 8.26 -15.14 11.56
C ALA A 204 8.45 -16.32 12.54
N ILE A 205 9.50 -17.13 12.37
CA ILE A 205 9.85 -18.24 13.28
C ILE A 205 10.30 -17.68 14.64
N CYS A 206 11.22 -16.73 14.64
CA CYS A 206 11.71 -16.04 15.83
C CYS A 206 10.56 -15.43 16.65
N LYS A 207 9.63 -14.72 15.99
CA LYS A 207 8.41 -14.20 16.62
C LYS A 207 7.53 -15.30 17.21
N LYS A 208 7.36 -16.42 16.51
CA LYS A 208 6.60 -17.58 17.02
C LYS A 208 7.27 -18.20 18.27
N ARG A 209 8.59 -18.17 18.34
CA ARG A 209 9.40 -18.62 19.49
C ARG A 209 9.47 -17.58 20.62
N LYS A 210 8.85 -16.41 20.47
CA LYS A 210 8.90 -15.26 21.40
C LYS A 210 10.31 -14.66 21.55
N GLU A 211 11.13 -14.79 20.52
CA GLU A 211 12.49 -14.23 20.43
C GLU A 211 12.56 -13.30 19.21
N PRO A 212 11.83 -12.17 19.17
CA PRO A 212 11.79 -11.30 18.01
C PRO A 212 13.15 -10.67 17.70
N CYS A 213 13.54 -10.70 16.44
CA CYS A 213 14.75 -10.03 15.96
C CYS A 213 14.44 -8.56 15.68
N TYR A 214 15.31 -7.67 16.15
CA TYR A 214 15.18 -6.23 15.92
C TYR A 214 16.48 -5.69 15.36
N CYS A 215 16.40 -5.02 14.20
CA CYS A 215 17.55 -4.31 13.67
C CYS A 215 17.79 -3.00 14.44
N GLU A 216 18.99 -2.45 14.27
CA GLU A 216 19.28 -1.08 14.62
C GLU A 216 18.44 -0.14 13.74
N ARG A 217 18.07 1.02 14.30
CA ARG A 217 17.25 1.99 13.57
C ARG A 217 18.01 2.52 12.36
N ARG A 218 17.27 2.66 11.25
CA ARG A 218 17.76 3.28 10.02
C ARG A 218 17.24 4.72 9.93
N PRO A 219 18.11 5.75 9.87
CA PRO A 219 17.67 7.15 9.88
C PRO A 219 16.72 7.53 8.73
N PHE A 220 16.83 6.86 7.59
CA PHE A 220 15.96 7.10 6.43
C PHE A 220 14.54 6.53 6.59
N VAL A 221 14.29 5.70 7.61
CA VAL A 221 13.00 5.05 7.84
C VAL A 221 12.09 5.95 8.69
N LYS A 222 11.00 6.41 8.07
CA LYS A 222 10.00 7.32 8.68
C LYS A 222 8.64 6.62 8.87
N VAL A 223 8.63 5.57 9.69
CA VAL A 223 7.41 4.83 10.07
C VAL A 223 7.12 4.97 11.55
N GLU A 224 5.99 4.44 12.03
CA GLU A 224 5.70 4.42 13.47
C GLU A 224 6.83 3.77 14.27
N ASN A 225 7.17 4.35 15.41
CA ASN A 225 8.33 3.99 16.22
C ASN A 225 8.43 2.48 16.53
N LYS A 226 7.28 1.84 16.78
CA LYS A 226 7.16 0.40 17.09
C LYS A 226 7.57 -0.52 15.93
N TYR A 227 7.58 -0.02 14.69
CA TYR A 227 7.98 -0.76 13.49
C TYR A 227 9.36 -0.35 12.96
N SER A 228 9.98 0.70 13.53
CA SER A 228 11.26 1.27 13.04
C SER A 228 12.47 0.33 13.19
N ARG A 229 12.30 -0.78 13.91
CA ARG A 229 13.33 -1.81 14.14
C ARG A 229 13.02 -3.15 13.47
N ASP A 230 12.02 -3.21 12.61
CA ASP A 230 11.72 -4.43 11.85
C ASP A 230 12.88 -4.75 10.90
N ILE A 231 13.32 -6.01 10.84
CA ILE A 231 14.54 -6.42 10.12
C ILE A 231 14.48 -6.15 8.60
N ILE A 232 13.29 -5.90 8.06
CA ILE A 232 13.09 -5.53 6.65
C ILE A 232 13.86 -4.27 6.26
N TRP A 233 14.18 -3.41 7.23
CA TRP A 233 14.95 -2.20 6.97
C TRP A 233 16.39 -2.49 6.64
N ILE A 234 16.94 -3.63 7.05
CA ILE A 234 18.27 -4.09 6.60
C ILE A 234 18.22 -4.37 5.09
N LEU A 235 17.19 -5.08 4.60
CA LEU A 235 17.02 -5.35 3.17
C LEU A 235 16.86 -4.07 2.34
N TRP A 236 16.09 -3.09 2.83
CA TRP A 236 15.97 -1.80 2.17
C TRP A 236 17.27 -0.99 2.18
N ASP A 237 18.03 -1.03 3.27
CA ASP A 237 19.35 -0.40 3.35
C ASP A 237 20.31 -0.99 2.31
N THR A 238 20.33 -2.33 2.17
CA THR A 238 21.08 -3.01 1.11
C THR A 238 20.62 -2.57 -0.28
N LEU A 239 19.32 -2.58 -0.56
CA LEU A 239 18.77 -2.17 -1.87
C LEU A 239 19.14 -0.72 -2.22
N LEU A 240 19.04 0.20 -1.26
CA LEU A 240 19.35 1.62 -1.45
C LEU A 240 20.86 1.85 -1.65
N LEU A 241 21.71 1.14 -0.90
CA LEU A 241 23.16 1.22 -1.06
C LEU A 241 23.59 0.78 -2.46
N TYR A 242 23.17 -0.42 -2.90
CA TYR A 242 23.56 -0.92 -4.23
C TYR A 242 22.91 -0.13 -5.38
N ASN A 243 21.72 0.41 -5.18
CA ASN A 243 21.13 1.38 -6.11
C ASN A 243 22.01 2.64 -6.26
N SER A 244 22.50 3.20 -5.15
CA SER A 244 23.34 4.41 -5.22
C SER A 244 24.63 4.20 -6.02
N GLN A 245 25.19 2.98 -6.01
CA GLN A 245 26.38 2.61 -6.76
C GLN A 245 26.14 2.53 -8.28
N LEU A 246 24.89 2.34 -8.73
CA LEU A 246 24.56 2.36 -10.16
C LEU A 246 24.70 3.73 -10.80
N ASN A 247 24.69 4.81 -10.00
CA ASN A 247 24.74 6.19 -10.47
C ASN A 247 23.71 6.49 -11.58
N ASN A 248 22.51 5.91 -11.47
CA ASN A 248 21.44 6.06 -12.45
C ASN A 248 20.26 6.83 -11.84
N PRO A 249 20.07 8.13 -12.17
CA PRO A 249 19.02 8.96 -11.57
C PRO A 249 17.59 8.44 -11.84
N PHE A 250 17.38 7.75 -12.96
CA PHE A 250 16.07 7.19 -13.29
C PHE A 250 15.74 6.00 -12.40
N ILE A 251 16.67 5.06 -12.26
CA ILE A 251 16.51 3.89 -11.36
C ILE A 251 16.41 4.37 -9.92
N ASP A 252 17.23 5.33 -9.50
CA ASP A 252 17.21 5.90 -8.16
C ASP A 252 15.83 6.49 -7.81
N LYS A 253 15.21 7.23 -8.74
CA LYS A 253 13.88 7.79 -8.54
C LYS A 253 12.81 6.70 -8.37
N ILE A 254 12.92 5.59 -9.12
CA ILE A 254 12.00 4.45 -9.00
C ILE A 254 12.26 3.71 -7.67
N MET A 255 13.51 3.46 -7.30
CA MET A 255 13.88 2.77 -6.06
C MET A 255 13.35 3.53 -4.83
N ASN A 256 13.57 4.84 -4.79
CA ASN A 256 13.04 5.70 -3.73
C ASN A 256 11.51 5.73 -3.72
N GLY A 257 10.88 5.77 -4.90
CA GLY A 257 9.42 5.66 -5.02
C GLY A 257 8.88 4.33 -4.48
N LEU A 258 9.53 3.21 -4.79
CA LEU A 258 9.17 1.89 -4.24
C LEU A 258 9.31 1.86 -2.72
N PHE A 259 10.40 2.41 -2.17
CA PHE A 259 10.61 2.50 -0.72
C PHE A 259 9.50 3.32 -0.03
N GLN A 260 9.13 4.47 -0.60
CA GLN A 260 8.07 5.32 -0.05
C GLN A 260 6.70 4.62 -0.12
N LEU A 261 6.37 4.01 -1.26
CA LEU A 261 5.14 3.24 -1.43
C LEU A 261 5.10 2.03 -0.47
N PHE A 262 6.22 1.34 -0.29
CA PHE A 262 6.36 0.25 0.67
C PHE A 262 6.18 0.72 2.12
N SER A 263 6.47 1.98 2.42
CA SER A 263 6.40 2.56 3.77
C SER A 263 5.01 3.12 4.13
N ILE A 264 4.08 3.25 3.17
CA ILE A 264 2.71 3.75 3.38
C ILE A 264 2.04 3.01 4.54
N LYS A 265 1.72 3.69 5.64
CA LYS A 265 1.05 3.08 6.81
C LYS A 265 1.64 1.71 7.18
N TYR A 266 2.96 1.61 7.16
CA TYR A 266 3.67 0.34 7.35
C TYR A 266 3.31 -0.30 8.69
N THR A 267 3.16 -1.62 8.65
CA THR A 267 3.09 -2.51 9.81
C THR A 267 4.01 -3.71 9.54
N THR A 268 4.40 -4.47 10.56
CA THR A 268 5.20 -5.69 10.37
C THR A 268 4.58 -6.66 9.35
N ALA A 269 3.25 -6.77 9.31
CA ALA A 269 2.54 -7.61 8.33
C ALA A 269 2.65 -7.08 6.88
N SER A 270 2.92 -5.79 6.70
CA SER A 270 3.10 -5.17 5.39
C SER A 270 4.28 -5.76 4.64
N CYS A 271 5.33 -6.20 5.35
CA CYS A 271 6.48 -6.88 4.76
C CYS A 271 6.05 -8.04 3.83
N ARG A 272 5.20 -8.94 4.36
CA ARG A 272 4.69 -10.09 3.61
C ARG A 272 3.69 -9.70 2.53
N LYS A 273 2.82 -8.71 2.80
CA LYS A 273 1.78 -8.24 1.86
C LYS A 273 2.38 -7.55 0.63
N ARG A 274 3.49 -6.83 0.83
CA ARG A 274 4.14 -5.97 -0.17
C ARG A 274 5.44 -6.57 -0.71
N ARG A 275 5.67 -7.87 -0.51
CA ARG A 275 6.87 -8.59 -0.98
C ARG A 275 7.20 -8.33 -2.46
N TYR A 276 6.18 -8.16 -3.30
CA TYR A 276 6.39 -7.95 -4.73
C TYR A 276 6.98 -6.56 -5.05
N LEU A 277 6.86 -5.59 -4.14
CA LEU A 277 7.62 -4.34 -4.27
C LEU A 277 9.11 -4.55 -3.98
N LEU A 278 9.46 -5.47 -3.08
CA LEU A 278 10.87 -5.84 -2.84
C LEU A 278 11.42 -6.59 -4.05
N TYR A 279 10.65 -7.52 -4.63
CA TYR A 279 11.08 -8.23 -5.83
C TYR A 279 11.28 -7.25 -6.98
N PHE A 280 10.36 -6.29 -7.15
CA PHE A 280 10.51 -5.24 -8.14
C PHE A 280 11.77 -4.38 -7.88
N ALA A 281 12.08 -4.06 -6.61
CA ALA A 281 13.32 -3.38 -6.26
C ALA A 281 14.57 -4.20 -6.61
N VAL A 282 14.56 -5.52 -6.40
CA VAL A 282 15.64 -6.41 -6.85
C VAL A 282 15.76 -6.38 -8.38
N GLU A 283 14.63 -6.46 -9.10
CA GLU A 283 14.59 -6.43 -10.56
C GLU A 283 15.26 -5.17 -11.14
N LEU A 284 15.13 -4.02 -10.46
CA LEU A 284 15.82 -2.77 -10.85
C LEU A 284 17.35 -2.87 -10.81
N LEU A 285 17.90 -3.75 -9.95
CA LEU A 285 19.34 -3.92 -9.77
C LEU A 285 19.89 -5.08 -10.61
N THR A 286 19.06 -6.10 -10.86
CA THR A 286 19.49 -7.34 -11.51
C THR A 286 19.15 -7.42 -13.00
N GLU A 287 18.10 -6.72 -13.45
CA GLU A 287 17.60 -6.82 -14.82
C GLU A 287 17.73 -5.49 -15.61
N PRO A 288 17.72 -5.53 -16.95
CA PRO A 288 17.70 -4.33 -17.78
C PRO A 288 16.41 -3.52 -17.59
N VAL A 289 16.52 -2.27 -17.12
CA VAL A 289 15.37 -1.38 -16.89
C VAL A 289 15.00 -0.60 -18.15
N PRO A 290 13.76 -0.74 -18.69
CA PRO A 290 13.34 0.00 -19.86
C PRO A 290 13.02 1.47 -19.53
N THR A 291 13.55 2.39 -20.32
CA THR A 291 13.41 3.85 -20.10
C THR A 291 12.42 4.52 -21.06
N ASN A 292 12.16 3.88 -22.20
CA ASN A 292 11.34 4.39 -23.30
C ASN A 292 9.84 4.06 -23.17
N ILE A 293 9.42 3.34 -22.13
CA ILE A 293 7.99 3.05 -21.90
C ILE A 293 7.29 4.32 -21.42
N GLU A 294 6.26 4.75 -22.13
CA GLU A 294 5.39 5.84 -21.69
C GLU A 294 4.48 5.38 -20.54
N LEU A 295 4.09 6.32 -19.68
CA LEU A 295 3.21 6.00 -18.55
C LEU A 295 1.83 5.52 -19.01
N THR A 296 1.27 6.19 -20.04
CA THR A 296 0.00 5.81 -20.66
C THR A 296 -0.09 6.37 -22.08
N ASN A 297 -0.45 5.50 -23.02
CA ASN A 297 -0.71 5.87 -24.41
C ASN A 297 -2.20 6.23 -24.64
N ASN A 298 -3.04 6.11 -23.61
CA ASN A 298 -4.50 6.13 -23.72
C ASN A 298 -5.13 7.31 -22.96
N GLN A 299 -4.57 8.51 -23.11
CA GLN A 299 -5.00 9.71 -22.38
C GLN A 299 -6.50 10.02 -22.56
N THR A 300 -7.03 9.84 -23.78
CA THR A 300 -8.45 10.05 -24.08
C THR A 300 -9.35 9.11 -23.29
N VAL A 301 -8.94 7.84 -23.13
CA VAL A 301 -9.69 6.84 -22.35
C VAL A 301 -9.67 7.22 -20.88
N VAL A 302 -8.50 7.59 -20.34
CA VAL A 302 -8.34 8.06 -18.96
C VAL A 302 -9.28 9.23 -18.67
N LYS A 303 -9.27 10.27 -19.52
CA LYS A 303 -10.14 11.43 -19.37
C LYS A 303 -11.62 11.05 -19.41
N THR A 304 -12.01 10.19 -20.35
CA THR A 304 -13.40 9.72 -20.48
C THR A 304 -13.89 9.00 -19.22
N VAL A 305 -13.05 8.16 -18.61
CA VAL A 305 -13.39 7.43 -17.39
C VAL A 305 -13.51 8.39 -16.20
N ILE A 306 -12.59 9.33 -16.06
CA ILE A 306 -12.63 10.38 -15.03
C ILE A 306 -13.93 11.19 -15.14
N ASP A 307 -14.31 11.60 -16.35
CA ASP A 307 -15.50 12.42 -16.58
C ASP A 307 -16.80 11.64 -16.30
N LYS A 308 -16.78 10.32 -16.55
CA LYS A 308 -17.95 9.44 -16.38
C LYS A 308 -17.98 8.68 -15.05
N ILE A 309 -17.02 8.87 -14.15
CA ILE A 309 -16.89 8.07 -12.93
C ILE A 309 -18.16 8.07 -12.08
N ASN A 310 -18.89 9.17 -12.03
CA ASN A 310 -20.13 9.28 -11.26
C ASN A 310 -21.22 8.31 -11.73
N ASN A 311 -21.17 7.78 -12.95
CA ASN A 311 -22.10 6.74 -13.40
C ASN A 311 -21.92 5.43 -12.62
N ILE A 312 -20.70 5.07 -12.24
CA ILE A 312 -20.42 3.91 -11.38
C ILE A 312 -20.99 4.16 -9.98
N TYR A 313 -20.78 5.37 -9.43
CA TYR A 313 -21.31 5.73 -8.11
C TYR A 313 -22.85 5.73 -8.10
N LYS A 314 -23.52 6.14 -9.19
CA LYS A 314 -24.98 5.98 -9.34
C LYS A 314 -25.44 4.52 -9.29
N GLN A 315 -24.63 3.59 -9.82
CA GLN A 315 -24.96 2.16 -9.75
C GLN A 315 -24.83 1.64 -8.31
N ILE A 316 -23.72 1.99 -7.63
CA ILE A 316 -23.45 1.56 -6.25
C ILE A 316 -24.47 2.16 -5.27
N LYS A 317 -24.88 3.42 -5.48
CA LYS A 317 -25.88 4.12 -4.67
C LYS A 317 -27.20 3.35 -4.52
N LYS A 318 -27.56 2.48 -5.48
CA LYS A 318 -28.78 1.64 -5.37
C LYS A 318 -28.77 0.72 -4.15
N ASN A 319 -27.60 0.45 -3.56
CA ASN A 319 -27.43 -0.36 -2.36
C ASN A 319 -27.27 0.51 -1.10
N GLU A 320 -27.62 1.79 -1.15
CA GLU A 320 -27.60 2.67 0.02
C GLU A 320 -28.72 2.32 1.00
N GLU A 321 -28.44 2.46 2.29
CA GLU A 321 -29.43 2.35 3.35
C GLU A 321 -29.88 3.76 3.75
N SER A 322 -31.15 4.06 3.49
CA SER A 322 -31.82 5.28 3.95
C SER A 322 -32.46 5.05 5.31
N PRO A 323 -32.64 6.11 6.14
CA PRO A 323 -33.44 5.96 7.35
C PRO A 323 -34.85 5.50 6.98
N GLY A 324 -35.42 4.55 7.72
CA GLY A 324 -36.85 4.27 7.66
C GLY A 324 -37.65 5.55 7.99
N THR A 325 -38.93 5.58 7.61
CA THR A 325 -39.86 6.70 7.88
C THR A 325 -39.89 7.16 9.34
N ASP A 326 -39.43 6.34 10.28
CA ASP A 326 -39.35 6.63 11.71
C ASP A 326 -38.33 7.75 12.06
N TYR A 327 -37.37 8.05 11.20
CA TYR A 327 -36.36 9.10 11.44
C TYR A 327 -36.92 10.53 11.34
N LEU A 328 -38.08 10.70 10.71
CA LEU A 328 -38.83 11.96 10.73
C LEU A 328 -39.22 12.36 12.16
N PHE A 329 -39.41 11.40 13.06
CA PHE A 329 -39.73 11.64 14.46
C PHE A 329 -38.46 11.77 15.33
N ALA A 330 -37.41 10.99 15.05
CA ALA A 330 -36.17 11.03 15.83
C ALA A 330 -35.32 12.30 15.60
N ASN A 331 -35.43 12.94 14.44
CA ASN A 331 -34.70 14.19 14.16
C ASN A 331 -35.28 15.42 14.86
N LEU A 332 -36.60 15.44 15.11
CA LEU A 332 -37.24 16.48 15.93
C LEU A 332 -36.71 16.45 17.36
N ASP A 333 -36.54 15.25 17.92
CA ASP A 333 -36.01 15.09 19.28
C ASP A 333 -34.52 15.41 19.38
N ARG A 334 -33.72 15.03 18.36
CA ARG A 334 -32.27 15.32 18.34
C ARG A 334 -31.96 16.80 18.11
N GLN A 335 -32.71 17.50 17.26
CA GLN A 335 -32.55 18.96 17.10
C GLN A 335 -32.91 19.69 18.39
N ASN A 336 -34.02 19.30 19.05
CA ASN A 336 -34.40 19.87 20.35
C ASN A 336 -33.32 19.62 21.42
N THR A 337 -32.74 18.42 21.47
CA THR A 337 -31.69 18.09 22.46
C THR A 337 -30.38 18.85 22.19
N PHE A 338 -30.02 19.03 20.91
CA PHE A 338 -28.83 19.81 20.53
C PHE A 338 -29.01 21.30 20.82
N GLU A 339 -30.17 21.88 20.49
CA GLU A 339 -30.50 23.28 20.82
C GLU A 339 -30.51 23.52 22.33
N GLN A 340 -31.05 22.59 23.12
CA GLN A 340 -31.00 22.68 24.59
C GLN A 340 -29.56 22.62 25.12
N SER A 341 -28.69 21.84 24.49
CA SER A 341 -27.29 21.71 24.88
C SER A 341 -26.49 22.96 24.52
N MET A 342 -26.73 23.57 23.36
CA MET A 342 -26.14 24.87 23.00
C MET A 342 -26.62 25.99 23.93
N LYS A 343 -27.91 26.07 24.22
CA LYS A 343 -28.46 27.08 25.16
C LYS A 343 -27.85 26.96 26.56
N LYS A 344 -27.63 25.74 27.07
CA LYS A 344 -26.92 25.53 28.34
C LYS A 344 -25.47 25.99 28.29
N MET A 345 -24.76 25.72 27.18
CA MET A 345 -23.37 26.13 27.00
C MET A 345 -23.22 27.66 26.90
N GLU A 346 -24.14 28.33 26.22
CA GLU A 346 -24.21 29.80 26.16
C GLU A 346 -24.54 30.43 27.52
N MET A 347 -25.46 29.83 28.29
CA MET A 347 -25.75 30.30 29.66
C MET A 347 -24.54 30.18 30.59
N MET A 348 -23.79 29.07 30.51
CA MET A 348 -22.57 28.89 31.31
C MET A 348 -21.47 29.89 30.92
N ASN A 349 -21.27 30.12 29.62
CA ASN A 349 -20.30 31.12 29.15
C ASN A 349 -20.68 32.55 29.58
N ASN A 350 -21.97 32.89 29.60
CA ASN A 350 -22.43 34.20 30.08
C ASN A 350 -22.30 34.36 31.61
N MET A 351 -22.38 33.27 32.38
CA MET A 351 -22.13 33.30 33.82
C MET A 351 -20.63 33.52 34.15
N ASP A 352 -19.72 32.95 33.36
CA ASP A 352 -18.27 33.16 33.52
C ASP A 352 -17.82 34.59 33.18
N PHE A 353 -18.58 35.31 32.35
CA PHE A 353 -18.34 36.73 32.06
C PHE A 353 -18.85 37.69 33.14
N MET A 354 -19.82 37.29 33.97
CA MET A 354 -20.34 38.12 35.07
C MET A 354 -19.54 37.99 36.39
N ASN A 355 -18.63 37.01 36.47
CA ASN A 355 -17.78 36.76 37.65
C ASN A 355 -16.31 37.22 37.46
N ARG A 356 -16.05 38.19 36.57
CA ARG A 356 -14.75 38.86 36.43
C ARG A 356 -14.82 40.34 36.76
#